data_AF-A0A414Q278-F1
#
_entry.id   AF-A0A414Q278-F1
#
_cell.length_a   1.000
_cell.length_b   1.000
_cell.length_c   1.000
_cell.angle_alpha   90.00
_cell.angle_beta   90.00
_cell.angle_gamma   90.00
#
_symmetry.space_group_name_H-M   'P 1'
#
loop_
_entity.id
_entity.type
_entity.pdbx_description
1 polymer ?
#
loop_
_entity_poly.entity_id
_entity_poly.type
_entity_poly.pdbx_seq_one_letter_code
_entity_poly.pdbx_strand_id
1 'polypeptide(L)'
;MKNLTIFLIGILSIWILHGTLLIKVSKIELSIKEDKKILDELQKELSKKEIEYNTVMDLEKIGNEMKNRKKMAISQGIKFFRIEEK
;
A
#
# COMPACT_ATOMS: atom_id res chain seq x y z
N MET A 1 -33.03 -44.43 -27.70
CA MET A 1 -31.82 -44.35 -26.87
C MET A 1 -30.83 -43.30 -27.34
N LYS A 2 -30.43 -43.28 -28.63
CA LYS A 2 -29.44 -42.34 -29.20
C LYS A 2 -29.72 -40.84 -28.91
N ASN A 3 -30.97 -40.39 -29.01
CA ASN A 3 -31.36 -39.00 -28.75
C ASN A 3 -31.25 -38.62 -27.26
N LEU A 4 -31.51 -39.57 -26.35
CA LEU A 4 -31.36 -39.37 -24.90
C LEU A 4 -29.88 -39.22 -24.53
N THR A 5 -29.01 -40.01 -25.17
CA THR A 5 -27.56 -39.93 -24.97
C THR A 5 -27.00 -38.59 -25.41
N ILE A 6 -27.43 -38.07 -26.57
CA ILE A 6 -27.03 -36.76 -27.08
C ILE A 6 -27.48 -35.64 -26.12
N PHE A 7 -28.71 -35.73 -25.61
CA PHE A 7 -29.24 -34.76 -24.65
C PHE A 7 -28.43 -34.73 -23.35
N LEU A 8 -28.08 -35.90 -22.81
CA LEU A 8 -27.24 -36.02 -21.60
C LEU A 8 -25.83 -35.44 -21.80
N ILE A 9 -25.21 -35.68 -22.96
CA ILE A 9 -23.90 -35.10 -23.31
C ILE A 9 -23.98 -33.58 -23.40
N GLY A 10 -25.06 -33.04 -23.98
CA GLY A 10 -25.32 -31.61 -24.03
C GLY A 10 -25.33 -30.98 -22.63
N ILE A 11 -26.11 -31.56 -21.71
CA ILE A 11 -26.17 -31.09 -20.31
C ILE A 11 -24.79 -31.15 -19.64
N LEU A 12 -24.07 -32.27 -19.81
CA LEU A 12 -22.74 -32.43 -19.23
C LEU A 12 -21.77 -31.37 -19.73
N SER A 13 -21.80 -31.06 -21.03
CA SER A 13 -20.92 -30.07 -21.65
C SER A 13 -21.16 -28.65 -21.10
N ILE A 14 -22.42 -28.28 -20.90
CA ILE A 14 -22.81 -26.99 -20.31
C ILE A 14 -22.32 -26.93 -18.87
N TRP A 15 -22.47 -28.01 -18.11
CA TRP A 15 -22.04 -28.06 -16.71
C TRP A 15 -20.52 -27.91 -16.58
N ILE A 16 -19.75 -28.59 -17.43
CA ILE A 16 -18.29 -28.47 -17.47
C ILE A 16 -17.88 -27.04 -17.84
N LEU A 17 -18.50 -26.45 -18.86
CA LEU A 17 -18.22 -25.06 -19.26
C LEU A 17 -18.48 -24.08 -18.11
N HIS A 18 -19.64 -24.17 -17.45
CA HIS A 18 -19.95 -23.33 -16.30
C HIS A 18 -18.96 -23.53 -15.14
N GLY A 19 -18.62 -24.77 -14.81
CA GLY A 19 -17.65 -25.07 -13.76
C GLY A 19 -16.28 -24.44 -14.03
N THR A 20 -15.78 -24.56 -15.27
CA THR A 20 -14.49 -23.96 -15.65
C THR A 20 -14.52 -22.43 -15.63
N LEU A 21 -15.62 -21.81 -16.05
CA LEU A 21 -15.79 -20.36 -16.01
C LEU A 21 -15.79 -19.83 -14.57
N LEU A 22 -16.52 -20.50 -13.65
CA LEU A 22 -16.54 -20.12 -12.24
C LEU A 22 -15.15 -20.16 -11.61
N ILE A 23 -14.36 -21.20 -11.90
CA ILE A 23 -12.98 -21.30 -11.41
C ILE A 23 -12.11 -20.15 -11.95
N LYS A 24 -12.25 -19.81 -13.23
CA LYS A 24 -11.50 -18.70 -13.83
C LYS A 24 -11.87 -17.35 -13.22
N VAL A 25 -13.17 -17.07 -13.08
CA VAL A 25 -13.66 -15.83 -12.45
C VAL A 25 -13.16 -15.73 -11.02
N SER A 26 -13.29 -16.80 -10.23
CA SER A 26 -12.82 -16.81 -8.83
C SER A 26 -11.32 -16.55 -8.70
N LYS A 27 -10.49 -17.12 -9.59
CA LYS A 27 -9.05 -16.83 -9.62
C LYS A 27 -8.75 -15.37 -9.95
N ILE A 28 -9.48 -14.79 -10.91
CA ILE A 28 -9.33 -13.38 -11.28
C ILE A 28 -9.75 -12.48 -10.11
N GLU A 29 -10.86 -12.78 -9.44
CA GLU A 29 -11.32 -12.03 -8.27
C GLU A 29 -10.31 -12.06 -7.11
N LEU A 30 -9.69 -13.21 -6.86
CA LEU A 30 -8.63 -13.36 -5.86
C LEU A 30 -7.40 -12.50 -6.23
N SER A 31 -6.93 -12.58 -7.48
CA SER A 31 -5.82 -11.77 -7.96
C SER A 31 -6.10 -10.28 -7.81
N ILE A 32 -7.29 -9.81 -8.24
CA ILE A 32 -7.69 -8.41 -8.11
C ILE A 32 -7.72 -7.97 -6.65
N LYS A 33 -8.15 -8.83 -5.74
CA LYS A 33 -8.19 -8.53 -4.31
C LYS A 33 -6.78 -8.38 -3.72
N GLU A 34 -5.85 -9.25 -4.12
CA GLU A 34 -4.44 -9.16 -3.72
C GLU A 34 -3.78 -7.91 -4.30
N ASP A 35 -3.97 -7.63 -5.58
CA ASP A 35 -3.43 -6.44 -6.26
C ASP A 35 -3.95 -5.16 -5.61
N LYS A 36 -5.24 -5.10 -5.26
CA LYS A 36 -5.82 -3.96 -4.52
C LYS A 36 -5.19 -3.78 -3.15
N LYS A 37 -4.96 -4.87 -2.42
CA LYS A 37 -4.31 -4.80 -1.10
C LYS A 37 -2.88 -4.24 -1.22
N ILE A 38 -2.13 -4.71 -2.21
CA ILE A 38 -0.77 -4.23 -2.48
C ILE A 38 -0.80 -2.74 -2.85
N LEU A 39 -1.75 -2.34 -3.70
CA LEU A 39 -1.91 -0.93 -4.09
C LEU A 39 -2.19 -0.04 -2.87
N ASP A 40 -3.10 -0.45 -1.99
CA ASP A 40 -3.43 0.30 -0.77
C ASP A 40 -2.22 0.42 0.18
N GLU A 41 -1.41 -0.64 0.30
CA GLU A 41 -0.18 -0.63 1.10
C GLU A 41 0.87 0.32 0.51
N LEU A 42 1.10 0.25 -0.80
CA LEU A 42 2.04 1.12 -1.51
C LEU A 42 1.61 2.59 -1.44
N GLN A 43 0.32 2.87 -1.56
CA GLN A 43 -0.20 4.23 -1.46
C GLN A 43 0.00 4.81 -0.05
N LYS A 44 -0.19 4.01 1.00
CA LYS A 44 0.12 4.42 2.38
C LYS A 44 1.60 4.70 2.58
N GLU A 45 2.47 3.84 2.05
CA GLU A 45 3.92 4.04 2.13
C GLU A 45 4.36 5.31 1.40
N LEU A 46 3.82 5.55 0.21
CA LEU A 46 4.08 6.76 -0.57
C LEU A 46 3.67 8.02 0.20
N SER A 47 2.45 8.05 0.74
CA SER A 47 1.97 9.17 1.54
C SER A 47 2.86 9.42 2.76
N LYS A 48 3.34 8.37 3.42
CA LYS A 48 4.26 8.49 4.56
C LYS A 48 5.59 9.12 4.13
N LYS A 49 6.18 8.65 3.03
CA LYS A 49 7.44 9.21 2.50
C LYS A 49 7.29 10.66 2.06
N GLU A 50 6.15 11.02 1.48
CA GLU A 50 5.85 12.40 1.09
C GLU A 50 5.82 13.33 2.31
N ILE A 51 5.16 12.92 3.39
CA ILE A 51 5.13 13.67 4.66
C ILE A 51 6.54 13.81 5.26
N GLU A 52 7.31 12.72 5.29
CA GLU A 52 8.69 12.72 5.79
C GLU A 52 9.57 13.68 4.98
N TYR A 53 9.49 13.61 3.65
CA TYR A 53 10.23 14.50 2.75
C TYR A 53 9.87 15.98 2.97
N ASN A 54 8.57 16.29 3.03
CA ASN A 54 8.11 17.66 3.27
C ASN A 54 8.58 18.19 4.63
N THR A 55 8.54 17.36 5.67
CA THR A 55 9.03 17.70 7.01
C THR A 55 10.52 18.03 6.97
N VAL A 56 11.34 17.20 6.31
CA VAL A 56 12.78 17.44 6.18
C VAL A 56 13.05 18.73 5.41
N MET A 57 12.36 18.96 4.29
CA MET A 57 12.51 20.19 3.52
C MET A 57 12.13 21.43 4.35
N ASP A 58 11.07 21.36 5.14
CA ASP A 58 10.64 22.46 5.99
C ASP A 58 11.64 22.71 7.14
N LEU A 59 12.18 21.66 7.75
CA LEU A 59 13.27 21.79 8.73
C LEU A 59 14.53 22.42 8.11
N GLU A 60 14.87 22.08 6.86
CA GLU A 60 15.99 22.67 6.14
C GLU A 60 15.75 24.16 5.87
N LYS A 61 14.54 24.54 5.42
CA LYS A 61 14.15 25.95 5.27
C LYS A 61 14.28 26.71 6.58
N ILE A 62 13.75 26.17 7.68
CA ILE A 62 13.87 26.76 9.02
C ILE A 62 15.34 26.93 9.40
N GLY A 63 16.17 25.90 9.21
CA GLY A 63 17.60 25.95 9.50
C GLY A 63 18.31 27.07 8.73
N ASN A 64 18.01 27.19 7.43
CA ASN A 64 18.55 28.24 6.56
C ASN A 64 18.10 29.64 6.98
N GLU A 65 16.82 29.83 7.34
CA GLU A 65 16.34 31.12 7.85
C GLU A 65 17.00 31.51 9.18
N MET A 66 17.11 30.56 10.11
CA MET A 66 17.72 30.79 11.42
C MET A 66 19.20 31.15 11.30
N LYS A 67 19.93 30.48 10.38
CA LYS A 67 21.33 30.80 10.09
C LYS A 67 21.48 32.15 9.41
N ASN A 68 20.71 32.41 8.35
CA ASN A 68 20.93 33.55 7.47
C ASN A 68 20.31 34.86 7.98
N ARG A 69 19.09 34.80 8.54
CA ARG A 69 18.38 36.00 9.02
C ARG A 69 18.67 36.30 10.48
N LYS A 70 18.77 35.27 11.31
CA LYS A 70 18.95 35.43 12.77
C LYS A 70 20.39 35.23 13.24
N LYS A 71 21.33 34.88 12.34
CA LYS A 71 22.74 34.59 12.66
C LYS A 71 22.90 33.54 13.76
N MET A 72 21.96 32.60 13.86
CA MET A 72 21.96 31.55 14.88
C MET A 72 22.68 30.31 14.34
N ALA A 73 23.55 29.71 15.16
CA ALA A 73 24.22 28.45 14.84
C ALA A 73 23.51 27.28 15.53
N ILE A 74 23.36 26.15 14.83
CA ILE A 74 22.84 24.92 15.43
C ILE A 74 23.85 24.42 16.45
N SER A 75 23.44 24.36 17.73
CA SER A 75 24.28 23.86 18.83
C SER A 75 24.73 22.43 18.56
N GLN A 76 26.04 22.19 18.59
CA GLN A 76 26.64 20.86 18.45
C GLN A 76 26.64 20.05 19.76
N GLY A 77 26.19 20.65 20.87
CA GLY A 77 26.17 20.02 22.18
C GLY A 77 24.77 20.01 22.78
N ILE A 78 24.24 18.83 23.08
CA ILE A 78 23.06 18.65 23.92
C ILE A 78 23.56 18.62 25.38
N LYS A 79 23.24 19.66 26.16
CA LYS A 79 23.50 19.65 27.62
C LYS A 79 22.32 18.98 28.31
N PHE A 80 22.50 17.72 28.70
CA PHE A 80 21.55 17.04 29.57
C PHE A 80 21.69 17.60 30.99
N PHE A 81 20.63 18.21 31.51
CA PHE A 81 20.55 18.54 32.93
C PHE A 81 19.88 17.35 33.63
N ARG A 82 20.61 16.71 34.54
CA ARG A 82 20.06 15.69 35.44
C ARG A 82 19.31 16.44 36.54
N ILE A 83 17.99 16.33 36.55
CA ILE A 83 17.18 16.83 37.66
C ILE A 83 17.27 15.76 38.75
N GLU A 84 17.88 16.09 39.89
CA GLU A 84 17.82 15.24 41.07
C GLU A 84 16.46 15.43 41.73
N GLU A 85 15.68 14.35 41.83
CA GLU A 85 14.46 14.31 42.64
C GLU A 85 14.87 14.41 44.12
N LYS A 86 14.28 15.38 44.83
CA LYS A 86 14.45 15.60 46.26
C LYS A 86 13.48 14.76 47.07
#